data_AF-A0A2V5N410-F1
#
_entry.id   AF-A0A2V5N410-F1
#
_cell.length_a   1.000
_cell.length_b   1.000
_cell.length_c   1.000
_cell.angle_alpha   90.00
_cell.angle_beta   90.00
_cell.angle_gamma   90.00
#
_symmetry.space_group_name_H-M   'P 1'
#
loop_
_entity.id
_entity.type
_entity.pdbx_description
1 polymer ?
#
loop_
_entity_poly.entity_id
_entity_poly.type
_entity_poly.pdbx_seq_one_letter_code
_entity_poly.pdbx_strand_id
1 'polypeptide(L)'
;MNVSKSASGGSRLNVPSNADLAELLARQSECEEGILARAYRRAARSAFLWPEEALILVAQNRSLTELRGVGPYIAKQICQWIDKPPQIAAKPPPIRREFLTLAEARKLLNKDPTWSNLLRGDLQMHTTWSDGSGTVAQMAEAARERGYNYIAITDHSKGLKIAGGIDEADPRKQSAEIAKANVLMSRDSRKLKVLRSIEMNLNPRGEGDMDCRFLSKLDLVLGSFHSVLRVEEDQTARYLAALLNPQIQILAHPQGRIYNYRLGLKADWPRVFAETAKLDKAVEIDCYPDRQDLNLSLLRLARTEGARISLGTDAHHPWQLGFIELGLAATLQAKIPAEGIVNFMSISDLKRWVRQLQKAGIRKQ
;
A
#
# COMPACT_ATOMS: atom_id res chain seq x y z
N MET A 1 8.50 -31.83 56.85
CA MET A 1 8.86 -30.44 56.50
C MET A 1 9.79 -30.46 55.30
N ASN A 2 9.56 -29.54 54.37
CA ASN A 2 10.35 -29.17 53.19
C ASN A 2 10.37 -30.11 51.98
N VAL A 3 9.38 -29.85 51.12
CA VAL A 3 9.42 -30.06 49.67
C VAL A 3 9.94 -28.76 49.01
N SER A 4 10.73 -28.95 47.96
CA SER A 4 10.99 -28.09 46.80
C SER A 4 11.67 -26.72 46.93
N LYS A 5 12.74 -26.56 46.14
CA LYS A 5 12.90 -25.47 45.15
C LYS A 5 13.77 -25.96 43.99
N SER A 6 13.13 -26.46 42.93
CA SER A 6 13.71 -26.48 41.59
C SER A 6 12.88 -25.52 40.73
N ALA A 7 13.35 -24.29 40.60
CA ALA A 7 12.81 -23.35 39.64
C ALA A 7 13.56 -23.55 38.31
N SER A 8 13.03 -24.43 37.45
CA SER A 8 13.43 -24.51 36.05
C SER A 8 12.82 -23.34 35.30
N GLY A 9 13.66 -22.54 34.64
CA GLY A 9 13.24 -21.48 33.73
C GLY A 9 12.41 -22.06 32.58
N GLY A 10 11.12 -21.74 32.56
CA GLY A 10 10.28 -21.98 31.39
C GLY A 10 10.61 -20.95 30.32
N SER A 11 11.15 -21.39 29.18
CA SER A 11 11.16 -20.59 27.96
C SER A 11 9.71 -20.22 27.65
N ARG A 12 9.39 -18.92 27.55
CA ARG A 12 8.12 -18.50 26.96
C ARG A 12 8.07 -19.13 25.56
N LEU A 13 7.17 -20.09 25.35
CA LEU A 13 6.87 -20.60 24.01
C LEU A 13 6.50 -19.37 23.17
N ASN A 14 7.30 -19.07 22.15
CA ASN A 14 7.09 -17.91 21.29
C ASN A 14 5.91 -18.26 20.39
N VAL A 15 4.70 -17.87 20.80
CA VAL A 15 3.47 -18.18 20.07
C VAL A 15 3.49 -17.42 18.74
N PRO A 16 3.19 -18.08 17.60
CA PRO A 16 3.32 -17.46 16.30
C PRO A 16 2.30 -16.32 16.11
N SER A 17 2.79 -15.16 15.65
CA SER A 17 1.98 -14.07 15.11
C SER A 17 1.36 -14.46 13.76
N ASN A 18 0.44 -13.63 13.24
CA ASN A 18 -0.06 -13.77 11.87
C ASN A 18 1.07 -13.70 10.83
N ALA A 19 2.13 -12.93 11.08
CA ALA A 19 3.30 -12.88 10.19
C ALA A 19 4.09 -14.20 10.21
N ASP A 20 4.25 -14.79 11.39
CA ASP A 20 4.87 -16.12 11.56
C ASP A 20 4.02 -17.21 10.87
N LEU A 21 2.70 -17.17 11.06
CA LEU A 21 1.76 -18.08 10.40
C LEU A 21 1.79 -17.90 8.87
N ALA A 22 1.88 -16.65 8.37
CA ALA A 22 2.02 -16.38 6.95
C ALA A 22 3.26 -17.05 6.34
N GLU A 23 4.40 -17.01 7.05
CA GLU A 23 5.63 -17.67 6.64
C GLU A 23 5.53 -19.19 6.71
N LEU A 24 4.93 -19.75 7.77
CA LEU A 24 4.70 -21.19 7.90
C LEU A 24 3.80 -21.72 6.78
N LEU A 25 2.69 -21.02 6.48
CA LEU A 25 1.80 -21.34 5.37
C LEU A 25 2.52 -21.23 4.02
N ALA A 26 3.36 -20.21 3.83
CA ALA A 26 4.13 -20.03 2.60
C ALA A 26 5.12 -21.20 2.38
N ARG A 27 5.88 -21.58 3.41
CA ARG A 27 6.79 -22.74 3.37
C ARG A 27 6.06 -24.04 3.14
N GLN A 28 4.95 -24.25 3.83
CA GLN A 28 4.14 -25.45 3.61
C GLN A 28 3.66 -25.51 2.15
N SER A 29 3.30 -24.38 1.54
CA SER A 29 2.92 -24.36 0.12
C SER A 29 4.04 -24.77 -0.85
N GLU A 30 5.30 -24.68 -0.44
CA GLU A 30 6.48 -25.10 -1.22
C GLU A 30 6.74 -26.60 -1.09
N CYS A 31 6.21 -27.25 -0.05
CA CYS A 31 6.33 -28.69 0.19
C CYS A 31 5.12 -29.51 -0.32
N GLU A 32 4.12 -28.84 -0.90
CA GLU A 32 2.84 -29.42 -1.30
C GLU A 32 2.63 -29.28 -2.81
N GLU A 33 1.70 -30.05 -3.36
CA GLU A 33 1.35 -30.00 -4.79
C GLU A 33 -0.15 -29.71 -5.03
N GLY A 34 -0.46 -29.32 -6.27
CA GLY A 34 -1.84 -29.21 -6.76
C GLY A 34 -2.75 -28.26 -5.95
N ILE A 35 -3.91 -28.76 -5.54
CA ILE A 35 -4.93 -27.97 -4.82
C ILE A 35 -4.41 -27.51 -3.45
N LEU A 36 -3.65 -28.36 -2.76
CA LEU A 36 -3.19 -28.08 -1.41
C LEU A 36 -2.14 -26.97 -1.38
N ALA A 37 -1.17 -27.02 -2.30
CA ALA A 37 -0.21 -25.93 -2.50
C ALA A 37 -0.90 -24.58 -2.74
N ARG A 38 -1.95 -24.57 -3.57
CA ARG A 38 -2.75 -23.35 -3.85
C ARG A 38 -3.52 -22.87 -2.62
N ALA A 39 -4.06 -23.79 -1.81
CA ALA A 39 -4.77 -23.44 -0.58
C ALA A 39 -3.82 -22.81 0.45
N TYR A 40 -2.65 -23.41 0.70
CA TYR A 40 -1.63 -22.84 1.59
C TYR A 40 -1.14 -21.49 1.11
N ARG A 41 -0.85 -21.33 -0.20
CA ARG A 41 -0.43 -20.04 -0.78
C ARG A 41 -1.49 -18.96 -0.61
N ARG A 42 -2.77 -19.30 -0.79
CA ARG A 42 -3.89 -18.37 -0.57
C ARG A 42 -4.03 -17.98 0.90
N ALA A 43 -3.92 -18.95 1.81
CA ALA A 43 -3.95 -18.70 3.25
C ALA A 43 -2.78 -17.81 3.68
N ALA A 44 -1.56 -18.07 3.20
CA ALA A 44 -0.37 -17.28 3.49
C ALA A 44 -0.54 -15.81 3.11
N ARG A 45 -1.08 -15.52 1.91
CA ARG A 45 -1.39 -14.14 1.48
C ARG A 45 -2.51 -13.53 2.32
N SER A 46 -3.53 -14.32 2.65
CA SER A 46 -4.67 -13.84 3.43
C SER A 46 -4.31 -13.55 4.88
N ALA A 47 -3.24 -14.14 5.43
CA ALA A 47 -2.78 -13.90 6.79
C ALA A 47 -2.44 -12.42 7.06
N PHE A 48 -1.95 -11.69 6.06
CA PHE A 48 -1.71 -10.24 6.16
C PHE A 48 -3.00 -9.41 6.28
N LEU A 49 -4.15 -10.00 5.93
CA LEU A 49 -5.46 -9.37 5.97
C LEU A 49 -6.29 -9.73 7.22
N TRP A 50 -5.81 -10.65 8.05
CA TRP A 50 -6.56 -11.07 9.21
C TRP A 50 -6.68 -9.92 10.23
N PRO A 51 -7.90 -9.58 10.66
CA PRO A 51 -8.17 -8.37 11.44
C PRO A 51 -7.63 -8.42 12.87
N GLU A 52 -7.35 -9.62 13.36
CA GLU A 52 -6.84 -9.95 14.70
C GLU A 52 -5.91 -11.18 14.59
N GLU A 53 -5.08 -11.39 15.61
CA GLU A 53 -4.17 -12.55 15.64
C GLU A 53 -4.98 -13.86 15.68
N ALA A 54 -4.60 -14.87 14.89
CA ALA A 54 -5.27 -16.17 14.89
C ALA A 54 -5.28 -16.81 16.30
N LEU A 55 -4.26 -16.52 17.11
CA LEU A 55 -4.20 -16.93 18.51
C LEU A 55 -5.38 -16.40 19.34
N ILE A 56 -5.87 -15.20 19.06
CA ILE A 56 -7.00 -14.60 19.80
C ILE A 56 -8.27 -15.41 19.54
N LEU A 57 -8.51 -15.83 18.29
CA LEU A 57 -9.65 -16.70 17.96
C LEU A 57 -9.55 -18.02 18.71
N VAL A 58 -8.38 -18.67 18.70
CA VAL A 58 -8.16 -19.94 19.42
C VAL A 58 -8.41 -19.76 20.92
N ALA A 59 -7.89 -18.70 21.53
CA ALA A 59 -8.09 -18.41 22.96
C ALA A 59 -9.56 -18.13 23.31
N GLN A 60 -10.36 -17.65 22.36
CA GLN A 60 -11.79 -17.38 22.51
C GLN A 60 -12.69 -18.57 22.11
N ASN A 61 -12.12 -19.73 21.77
CA ASN A 61 -12.84 -20.88 21.19
C ASN A 61 -13.62 -20.54 19.91
N ARG A 62 -13.16 -19.55 19.14
CA ARG A 62 -13.71 -19.17 17.83
C ARG A 62 -13.09 -20.00 16.71
N SER A 63 -13.82 -20.16 15.62
CA SER A 63 -13.34 -20.97 14.50
C SER A 63 -12.33 -20.18 13.67
N LEU A 64 -11.15 -20.75 13.42
CA LEU A 64 -10.19 -20.17 12.49
C LEU A 64 -10.71 -20.09 11.04
N THR A 65 -11.80 -20.78 10.71
CA THR A 65 -12.47 -20.64 9.40
C THR A 65 -13.17 -19.29 9.22
N GLU A 66 -13.30 -18.48 10.28
CA GLU A 66 -13.70 -17.08 10.19
C GLU A 66 -12.65 -16.23 9.45
N LEU A 67 -11.39 -16.69 9.45
CA LEU A 67 -10.29 -15.99 8.79
C LEU A 67 -10.29 -16.27 7.28
N ARG A 68 -10.15 -15.20 6.49
CA ARG A 68 -10.10 -15.28 5.04
C ARG A 68 -9.01 -16.25 4.59
N GLY A 69 -9.34 -17.13 3.65
CA GLY A 69 -8.39 -18.08 3.08
C GLY A 69 -8.12 -19.31 3.95
N VAL A 70 -8.78 -19.45 5.10
CA VAL A 70 -8.64 -20.61 5.99
C VAL A 70 -9.84 -21.56 5.84
N GLY A 71 -9.61 -22.72 5.24
CA GLY A 71 -10.56 -23.84 5.26
C GLY A 71 -10.33 -24.78 6.45
N PRO A 72 -11.22 -25.75 6.71
CA PRO A 72 -11.12 -26.66 7.86
C PRO A 72 -9.77 -27.38 7.99
N TYR A 73 -9.20 -27.81 6.86
CA TYR A 73 -7.89 -28.45 6.83
C TYR A 73 -6.77 -27.50 7.28
N ILE A 74 -6.75 -26.28 6.73
CA ILE A 74 -5.77 -25.25 7.08
C ILE A 74 -5.95 -24.80 8.53
N ALA A 75 -7.19 -24.67 9.01
CA ALA A 75 -7.50 -24.35 10.41
C ALA A 75 -6.89 -25.40 11.35
N LYS A 76 -7.06 -26.69 11.06
CA LYS A 76 -6.45 -27.78 11.84
C LYS A 76 -4.92 -27.65 11.88
N GLN A 77 -4.29 -27.35 10.75
CA GLN A 77 -2.84 -27.17 10.68
C GLN A 77 -2.37 -25.95 11.49
N ILE A 78 -3.07 -24.81 11.39
CA ILE A 78 -2.74 -23.61 12.17
C ILE A 78 -2.89 -23.89 13.67
N CYS A 79 -3.95 -24.56 14.11
CA CYS A 79 -4.12 -24.94 15.51
C CYS A 79 -2.95 -25.81 16.01
N GLN A 80 -2.47 -26.77 15.20
CA GLN A 80 -1.31 -27.59 15.55
C GLN A 80 -0.04 -26.75 15.71
N TRP A 81 0.19 -25.75 14.83
CA TRP A 81 1.33 -24.84 14.97
C TRP A 81 1.19 -23.87 16.14
N ILE A 82 -0.02 -23.48 16.52
CA ILE A 82 -0.24 -22.65 17.72
C ILE A 82 0.03 -23.46 19.00
N ASP A 83 -0.47 -24.71 19.07
CA ASP A 83 -0.30 -25.60 20.21
C ASP A 83 1.15 -26.06 20.37
N LYS A 84 1.79 -26.41 19.24
CA LYS A 84 3.19 -26.83 19.18
C LYS A 84 3.95 -25.99 18.15
N PRO A 85 4.41 -24.78 18.53
CA PRO A 85 5.14 -23.90 17.63
C PRO A 85 6.36 -24.60 17.02
N PRO A 86 6.45 -24.70 15.68
CA PRO A 86 7.65 -25.18 15.04
C PRO A 86 8.79 -24.18 15.29
N GLN A 87 10.04 -24.66 15.29
CA GLN A 87 11.17 -23.73 15.33
C GLN A 87 11.20 -22.89 14.04
N ILE A 88 10.89 -21.60 14.15
CA ILE A 88 11.05 -20.64 13.06
C ILE A 88 12.52 -20.21 13.04
N ALA A 89 13.41 -21.13 12.68
CA ALA A 89 14.86 -20.93 12.78
C ALA A 89 15.45 -20.12 11.60
N ALA A 90 14.68 -19.91 10.51
CA ALA A 90 15.12 -19.15 9.35
C ALA A 90 14.35 -17.84 9.22
N LYS A 91 15.07 -16.72 9.06
CA LYS A 91 14.46 -15.47 8.55
C LYS A 91 13.75 -15.77 7.23
N PRO A 92 12.54 -15.25 6.96
CA PRO A 92 11.88 -15.38 5.66
C PRO A 92 12.83 -15.00 4.52
N PRO A 93 12.70 -15.54 3.31
CA PRO A 93 13.50 -15.06 2.17
C PRO A 93 13.17 -13.58 1.86
N PRO A 94 14.09 -12.81 1.24
CA PRO A 94 13.87 -11.39 0.97
C PRO A 94 12.52 -11.02 0.34
N ILE A 95 11.99 -11.88 -0.55
CA ILE A 95 10.70 -11.71 -1.23
C ILE A 95 9.46 -11.77 -0.31
N ARG A 96 9.64 -12.17 0.96
CA ARG A 96 8.61 -12.26 2.00
C ARG A 96 8.94 -11.44 3.25
N ARG A 97 10.00 -10.64 3.24
CA ARG A 97 10.41 -9.82 4.40
C ARG A 97 9.70 -8.47 4.43
N GLU A 98 9.53 -7.96 5.64
CA GLU A 98 9.08 -6.57 5.91
C GLU A 98 7.68 -6.25 5.40
N PHE A 99 6.76 -7.21 5.54
CA PHE A 99 5.32 -6.98 5.40
C PHE A 99 4.70 -6.95 6.79
N LEU A 100 3.89 -5.94 7.07
CA LEU A 100 3.04 -5.86 8.25
C LEU A 100 1.74 -6.62 8.00
N THR A 101 1.24 -7.30 9.01
CA THR A 101 -0.13 -7.81 9.03
C THR A 101 -1.08 -6.72 9.51
N LEU A 102 -2.36 -6.82 9.12
CA LEU A 102 -3.40 -5.90 9.56
C LEU A 102 -3.56 -5.91 11.10
N ALA A 103 -3.43 -7.08 11.74
CA ALA A 103 -3.45 -7.21 13.19
C ALA A 103 -2.30 -6.43 13.86
N GLU A 104 -1.07 -6.54 13.33
CA GLU A 104 0.08 -5.76 13.82
C GLU A 104 -0.11 -4.26 13.59
N ALA A 105 -0.59 -3.87 12.41
CA ALA A 105 -0.84 -2.47 12.07
C ALA A 105 -1.84 -1.83 13.04
N ARG A 106 -2.97 -2.49 13.29
CA ARG A 106 -3.97 -2.05 14.27
C ARG A 106 -3.40 -1.97 15.68
N LYS A 107 -2.62 -2.96 16.09
CA LYS A 107 -1.95 -2.94 17.40
C LYS A 107 -0.99 -1.76 17.55
N LEU A 108 -0.29 -1.38 16.49
CA LEU A 108 0.58 -0.20 16.47
C LEU A 108 -0.23 1.09 16.54
N LEU A 109 -1.24 1.25 15.69
CA LEU A 109 -2.08 2.45 15.64
C LEU A 109 -2.89 2.65 16.92
N ASN A 110 -3.33 1.57 17.58
CA ASN A 110 -4.02 1.68 18.87
C ASN A 110 -3.12 2.21 20.00
N LYS A 111 -1.80 2.14 19.87
CA LYS A 111 -0.86 2.76 20.83
C LYS A 111 -0.73 4.26 20.62
N ASP A 112 -0.96 4.75 19.41
CA ASP A 112 -0.97 6.17 19.07
C ASP A 112 -2.15 6.49 18.13
N PRO A 113 -3.37 6.59 18.68
CA PRO A 113 -4.56 6.86 17.88
C PRO A 113 -4.54 8.26 17.27
N THR A 114 -3.69 9.17 17.78
CA THR A 114 -3.57 10.53 17.25
C THR A 114 -3.00 10.53 15.84
N TRP A 115 -2.16 9.54 15.52
CA TRP A 115 -1.57 9.39 14.19
C TRP A 115 -2.62 9.16 13.10
N SER A 116 -3.56 8.25 13.33
CA SER A 116 -4.66 7.97 12.39
C SER A 116 -5.59 9.17 12.20
N ASN A 117 -5.75 10.02 13.22
CA ASN A 117 -6.60 11.21 13.15
C ASN A 117 -6.04 12.32 12.24
N LEU A 118 -4.75 12.26 11.90
CA LEU A 118 -4.13 13.19 10.94
C LEU A 118 -4.47 12.86 9.48
N LEU A 119 -4.94 11.64 9.20
CA LEU A 119 -5.26 11.19 7.84
C LEU A 119 -6.44 11.98 7.27
N ARG A 120 -6.24 12.56 6.08
CA ARG A 120 -7.28 13.34 5.39
C ARG A 120 -7.76 12.70 4.10
N GLY A 121 -7.05 11.73 3.54
CA GLY A 121 -7.47 11.10 2.30
C GLY A 121 -6.55 10.00 1.81
N ASP A 122 -7.01 9.36 0.74
CA ASP A 122 -6.32 8.29 0.03
C ASP A 122 -5.96 8.76 -1.38
N LEU A 123 -4.72 8.57 -1.79
CA LEU A 123 -4.15 9.17 -3.00
C LEU A 123 -3.96 8.17 -4.16
N GLN A 124 -4.39 6.92 -4.02
CA GLN A 124 -4.39 5.95 -5.11
C GLN A 124 -5.53 4.93 -4.99
N MET A 125 -6.42 4.93 -5.98
CA MET A 125 -7.48 3.93 -6.13
C MET A 125 -8.04 3.90 -7.55
N HIS A 126 -8.67 2.78 -7.87
CA HIS A 126 -9.12 2.40 -9.20
C HIS A 126 -10.64 2.22 -9.21
N THR A 127 -11.25 2.52 -10.35
CA THR A 127 -12.69 2.41 -10.54
C THR A 127 -13.01 1.53 -11.74
N THR A 128 -14.30 1.34 -12.02
CA THR A 128 -14.78 0.66 -13.23
C THR A 128 -14.35 1.32 -14.55
N TRP A 129 -13.65 2.46 -14.50
CA TRP A 129 -13.06 3.07 -15.68
C TRP A 129 -11.80 2.36 -16.16
N SER A 130 -11.05 1.69 -15.27
CA SER A 130 -9.93 0.82 -15.63
C SER A 130 -10.19 -0.61 -15.15
N ASP A 131 -9.51 -1.07 -14.10
CA ASP A 131 -9.59 -2.44 -13.57
C ASP A 131 -10.19 -2.53 -12.17
N GLY A 132 -10.73 -1.42 -11.66
CA GLY A 132 -11.54 -1.41 -10.46
C GLY A 132 -12.94 -2.00 -10.67
N SER A 133 -13.57 -2.38 -9.56
CA SER A 133 -14.93 -2.93 -9.50
C SER A 133 -15.95 -1.97 -8.88
N GLY A 134 -15.48 -0.89 -8.25
CA GLY A 134 -16.32 0.18 -7.71
C GLY A 134 -16.49 1.34 -8.70
N THR A 135 -17.70 1.89 -8.80
CA THR A 135 -17.91 3.17 -9.50
C THR A 135 -17.31 4.33 -8.71
N VAL A 136 -17.14 5.50 -9.35
CA VAL A 136 -16.64 6.70 -8.65
C VAL A 136 -17.53 7.04 -7.44
N ALA A 137 -18.85 6.89 -7.59
CA ALA A 137 -19.80 7.14 -6.51
C ALA A 137 -19.66 6.15 -5.34
N GLN A 138 -19.45 4.86 -5.62
CA GLN A 138 -19.24 3.84 -4.59
C GLN A 138 -17.93 4.05 -3.84
N MET A 139 -16.86 4.41 -4.55
CA MET A 139 -15.56 4.75 -3.92
C MET A 139 -15.67 6.00 -3.05
N ALA A 140 -16.35 7.04 -3.55
CA ALA A 140 -16.61 8.25 -2.78
C ALA A 140 -17.43 7.98 -1.51
N GLU A 141 -18.46 7.14 -1.59
CA GLU A 141 -19.28 6.79 -0.43
C GLU A 141 -18.48 6.02 0.63
N ALA A 142 -17.68 5.03 0.22
CA ALA A 142 -16.85 4.29 1.17
C ALA A 142 -15.73 5.15 1.80
N ALA A 143 -15.25 6.16 1.07
CA ALA A 143 -14.33 7.17 1.59
C ALA A 143 -15.03 8.13 2.58
N ARG A 144 -16.29 8.49 2.30
CA ARG A 144 -17.13 9.30 3.18
C ARG A 144 -17.37 8.61 4.52
N GLU A 145 -17.70 7.31 4.50
CA GLU A 145 -17.87 6.48 5.71
C GLU A 145 -16.59 6.42 6.56
N ARG A 146 -15.41 6.53 5.94
CA ARG A 146 -14.11 6.59 6.62
C ARG A 146 -13.74 8.00 7.11
N GLY A 147 -14.57 9.00 6.81
CA GLY A 147 -14.35 10.38 7.22
C GLY A 147 -13.27 11.11 6.42
N TYR A 148 -12.91 10.67 5.21
CA TYR A 148 -11.92 11.39 4.40
C TYR A 148 -12.41 12.79 3.99
N ASN A 149 -11.46 13.72 3.89
CA ASN A 149 -11.63 15.03 3.28
C ASN A 149 -11.46 14.98 1.75
N TYR A 150 -10.65 14.05 1.25
CA TYR A 150 -10.48 13.84 -0.18
C TYR A 150 -10.10 12.41 -0.55
N ILE A 151 -10.33 12.07 -1.82
CA ILE A 151 -9.78 10.88 -2.48
C ILE A 151 -9.27 11.22 -3.88
N ALA A 152 -8.23 10.54 -4.34
CA ALA A 152 -7.76 10.62 -5.72
C ALA A 152 -8.20 9.39 -6.50
N ILE A 153 -9.02 9.58 -7.54
CA ILE A 153 -9.30 8.53 -8.51
C ILE A 153 -8.16 8.50 -9.51
N THR A 154 -7.41 7.39 -9.56
CA THR A 154 -6.15 7.24 -10.30
C THR A 154 -6.19 6.03 -11.23
N ASP A 155 -7.28 5.87 -11.97
CA ASP A 155 -7.40 4.82 -12.99
C ASP A 155 -6.19 4.80 -13.95
N HIS A 156 -5.84 3.63 -14.45
CA HIS A 156 -4.62 3.45 -15.24
C HIS A 156 -4.68 4.18 -16.59
N SER A 157 -3.54 4.71 -17.04
CA SER A 157 -3.41 5.32 -18.37
C SER A 157 -3.24 4.30 -19.53
N LYS A 158 -3.42 4.80 -20.75
CA LYS A 158 -3.46 4.09 -22.05
C LYS A 158 -2.45 2.95 -22.26
N GLY A 159 -1.23 3.05 -21.75
CA GLY A 159 -0.15 2.08 -21.94
C GLY A 159 -0.37 0.78 -21.18
N LEU A 160 -1.21 0.77 -20.14
CA LEU A 160 -1.53 -0.44 -19.37
C LEU A 160 -2.80 -1.11 -19.89
N LYS A 161 -2.78 -1.53 -21.16
CA LYS A 161 -3.94 -2.16 -21.82
C LYS A 161 -4.51 -3.38 -21.10
N ILE A 162 -3.66 -4.14 -20.39
CA ILE A 162 -4.09 -5.35 -19.65
C ILE A 162 -5.00 -5.01 -18.47
N ALA A 163 -4.95 -3.77 -17.99
CA ALA A 163 -5.76 -3.21 -16.90
C ALA A 163 -6.84 -2.26 -17.42
N GLY A 164 -7.16 -2.30 -18.72
CA GLY A 164 -8.20 -1.43 -19.30
C GLY A 164 -7.85 0.06 -19.30
N GLY A 165 -6.56 0.41 -19.39
CA GLY A 165 -6.11 1.80 -19.27
C GLY A 165 -6.84 2.79 -20.19
N ILE A 166 -7.22 3.94 -19.64
CA ILE A 166 -8.07 4.94 -20.28
C ILE A 166 -7.27 5.87 -21.21
N ASP A 167 -7.86 6.22 -22.36
CA ASP A 167 -7.30 7.21 -23.31
C ASP A 167 -7.84 8.62 -23.05
N GLU A 168 -7.39 9.66 -23.75
CA GLU A 168 -7.78 11.05 -23.47
C GLU A 168 -9.29 11.38 -23.67
N ALA A 169 -10.08 10.50 -24.29
CA ALA A 169 -11.53 10.68 -24.45
C ALA A 169 -12.32 10.28 -23.20
N ASP A 170 -11.85 9.27 -22.47
CA ASP A 170 -12.54 8.69 -21.32
C ASP A 170 -12.48 9.55 -20.03
N PRO A 171 -11.36 10.19 -19.67
CA PRO A 171 -11.26 11.10 -18.53
C PRO A 171 -12.21 12.30 -18.61
N ARG A 172 -12.67 12.69 -19.80
CA ARG A 172 -13.71 13.73 -19.92
C ARG A 172 -15.04 13.25 -19.38
N LYS A 173 -15.41 11.99 -19.67
CA LYS A 173 -16.64 11.36 -19.15
C LYS A 173 -16.48 11.05 -17.66
N GLN A 174 -15.33 10.49 -17.25
CA GLN A 174 -15.02 10.27 -15.85
C GLN A 174 -15.03 11.60 -15.06
N SER A 175 -14.52 12.69 -15.62
CA SER A 175 -14.58 14.03 -14.99
C SER A 175 -16.02 14.47 -14.71
N ALA A 176 -16.97 14.13 -15.59
CA ALA A 176 -18.39 14.40 -15.35
C ALA A 176 -18.97 13.54 -14.22
N GLU A 177 -18.57 12.26 -14.13
CA GLU A 177 -18.94 11.39 -12.99
C GLU A 177 -18.34 11.89 -11.67
N ILE A 178 -17.06 12.28 -11.68
CA ILE A 178 -16.38 12.91 -10.54
C ILE A 178 -17.06 14.23 -10.16
N ALA A 179 -17.52 15.03 -11.13
CA ALA A 179 -18.26 16.25 -10.84
C ALA A 179 -19.61 15.96 -10.16
N LYS A 180 -20.35 14.95 -10.64
CA LYS A 180 -21.59 14.49 -10.00
C LYS A 180 -21.35 13.97 -8.59
N ALA A 181 -20.33 13.13 -8.40
CA ALA A 181 -19.94 12.63 -7.08
C ALA A 181 -19.59 13.79 -6.13
N ASN A 182 -18.82 14.78 -6.59
CA ASN A 182 -18.50 15.97 -5.80
C ASN A 182 -19.73 16.79 -5.39
N VAL A 183 -20.75 16.90 -6.24
CA VAL A 183 -22.02 17.57 -5.90
C VAL A 183 -22.80 16.79 -4.84
N LEU A 184 -22.79 15.46 -4.90
CA LEU A 184 -23.42 14.62 -3.88
C LEU A 184 -22.68 14.76 -2.53
N MET A 185 -21.35 14.70 -2.57
CA MET A 185 -20.50 14.76 -1.37
C MET A 185 -20.44 16.16 -0.72
N SER A 186 -20.75 17.24 -1.45
CA SER A 186 -20.73 18.60 -0.89
C SER A 186 -21.81 18.87 0.16
N ARG A 187 -22.81 17.98 0.25
CA ARG A 187 -23.87 18.05 1.25
C ARG A 187 -23.44 17.52 2.62
N ASP A 188 -22.29 16.85 2.70
CA ASP A 188 -21.72 16.35 3.95
C ASP A 188 -21.00 17.47 4.73
N SER A 189 -21.04 17.39 6.05
CA SER A 189 -20.23 18.16 7.00
C SER A 189 -18.73 18.23 6.65
N ARG A 190 -18.11 17.14 6.18
CA ARG A 190 -16.68 17.10 5.82
C ARG A 190 -16.40 17.53 4.38
N LYS A 191 -17.43 17.62 3.54
CA LYS A 191 -17.35 18.02 2.13
C LYS A 191 -16.26 17.25 1.37
N LEU A 192 -16.34 15.91 1.41
CA LEU A 192 -15.39 15.02 0.72
C LEU A 192 -15.20 15.50 -0.72
N LYS A 193 -13.94 15.67 -1.13
CA LYS A 193 -13.58 16.03 -2.49
C LYS A 193 -12.99 14.84 -3.23
N VAL A 194 -13.60 14.50 -4.36
CA VAL A 194 -13.04 13.56 -5.33
C VAL A 194 -12.14 14.34 -6.30
N LEU A 195 -10.86 14.00 -6.33
CA LEU A 195 -9.82 14.60 -7.17
C LEU A 195 -9.74 13.88 -8.51
N ARG A 196 -9.68 14.65 -9.60
CA ARG A 196 -9.47 14.10 -10.94
C ARG A 196 -7.98 13.81 -11.11
N SER A 197 -7.60 12.54 -11.06
CA SER A 197 -6.21 12.15 -11.02
C SER A 197 -5.96 11.00 -11.98
N ILE A 198 -4.72 10.55 -12.08
CA ILE A 198 -4.37 9.41 -12.93
C ILE A 198 -3.14 8.71 -12.39
N GLU A 199 -3.09 7.39 -12.57
CA GLU A 199 -1.84 6.65 -12.52
C GLU A 199 -1.29 6.51 -13.94
N MET A 200 -0.34 7.39 -14.26
CA MET A 200 0.31 7.43 -15.55
C MET A 200 1.45 6.42 -15.60
N ASN A 201 1.36 5.50 -16.56
CA ASN A 201 2.42 4.55 -16.83
C ASN A 201 3.65 5.25 -17.41
N LEU A 202 4.81 4.91 -16.87
CA LEU A 202 6.11 5.42 -17.27
C LEU A 202 6.93 4.34 -17.98
N ASN A 203 7.64 4.72 -19.04
CA ASN A 203 8.69 3.88 -19.63
C ASN A 203 10.00 3.99 -18.82
N PRO A 204 11.01 3.12 -19.03
CA PRO A 204 12.28 3.19 -18.27
C PRO A 204 13.07 4.51 -18.38
N ARG A 205 12.74 5.39 -19.36
CA ARG A 205 13.30 6.74 -19.50
C ARG A 205 12.51 7.80 -18.72
N GLY A 206 11.52 7.41 -17.93
CA GLY A 206 10.68 8.32 -17.14
C GLY A 206 9.61 9.07 -17.94
N GLU A 207 9.47 8.76 -19.23
CA GLU A 207 8.46 9.40 -20.10
C GLU A 207 7.09 8.75 -19.84
N GLY A 208 6.06 9.59 -19.74
CA GLY A 208 4.68 9.15 -19.60
C GLY A 208 4.00 8.88 -20.94
N ASP A 209 2.86 8.20 -20.89
CA ASP A 209 2.10 7.76 -22.07
C ASP A 209 0.85 8.59 -22.39
N MET A 210 0.80 9.84 -21.89
CA MET A 210 -0.33 10.77 -22.06
C MET A 210 0.11 12.20 -22.45
N ASP A 211 -0.76 12.93 -23.14
CA ASP A 211 -0.52 14.33 -23.53
C ASP A 211 -0.37 15.27 -22.31
N CYS A 212 0.71 16.05 -22.30
CA CYS A 212 1.03 16.95 -21.18
C CYS A 212 -0.01 18.06 -20.95
N ARG A 213 -0.70 18.54 -22.00
CA ARG A 213 -1.76 19.55 -21.85
C ARG A 213 -2.99 18.95 -21.21
N PHE A 214 -3.25 17.66 -21.43
CA PHE A 214 -4.29 16.95 -20.69
C PHE A 214 -3.91 16.81 -19.21
N LEU A 215 -2.71 16.31 -18.91
CA LEU A 215 -2.22 16.12 -17.54
C LEU A 215 -2.23 17.41 -16.70
N SER A 216 -1.93 18.56 -17.32
CA SER A 216 -1.96 19.88 -16.65
C SER A 216 -3.32 20.28 -16.07
N LYS A 217 -4.41 19.60 -16.47
CA LYS A 217 -5.79 19.88 -16.01
C LYS A 217 -6.21 18.98 -14.85
N LEU A 218 -5.42 17.95 -14.53
CA LEU A 218 -5.67 17.03 -13.43
C LEU A 218 -5.29 17.67 -12.10
N ASP A 219 -5.96 17.21 -11.04
CA ASP A 219 -5.69 17.63 -9.67
C ASP A 219 -4.41 16.96 -9.11
N LEU A 220 -4.04 15.78 -9.61
CA LEU A 220 -2.85 15.02 -9.20
C LEU A 220 -2.45 13.99 -10.27
N VAL A 221 -1.16 13.72 -10.44
CA VAL A 221 -0.63 12.67 -11.33
C VAL A 221 0.38 11.82 -10.58
N LEU A 222 0.09 10.52 -10.52
CA LEU A 222 1.00 9.47 -10.06
C LEU A 222 1.73 8.94 -11.30
N GLY A 223 3.04 8.75 -11.20
CA GLY A 223 3.83 8.06 -12.20
C GLY A 223 4.26 6.71 -11.68
N SER A 224 4.03 5.64 -12.44
CA SER A 224 4.42 4.29 -12.01
C SER A 224 4.99 3.45 -13.13
N PHE A 225 5.70 2.41 -12.73
CA PHE A 225 6.37 1.48 -13.61
C PHE A 225 5.67 0.12 -13.61
N HIS A 226 5.12 -0.29 -14.75
CA HIS A 226 4.42 -1.58 -14.87
C HIS A 226 5.15 -2.65 -15.67
N SER A 227 6.27 -2.29 -16.30
CA SER A 227 7.05 -3.18 -17.17
C SER A 227 8.52 -3.24 -16.74
N VAL A 228 9.22 -4.29 -17.15
CA VAL A 228 10.66 -4.47 -16.87
C VAL A 228 10.92 -4.40 -15.35
N LEU A 229 10.14 -5.14 -14.56
CA LEU A 229 10.17 -5.14 -13.08
C LEU A 229 10.92 -6.33 -12.47
N ARG A 230 11.54 -7.17 -13.30
CA ARG A 230 12.31 -8.36 -12.89
C ARG A 230 13.78 -8.28 -13.27
N VAL A 231 14.25 -7.11 -13.69
CA VAL A 231 15.67 -6.85 -13.94
C VAL A 231 16.42 -6.81 -12.62
N GLU A 232 17.63 -7.35 -12.62
CA GLU A 232 18.47 -7.42 -11.42
C GLU A 232 19.43 -6.24 -11.31
N GLU A 233 19.67 -5.56 -12.43
CA GLU A 233 20.51 -4.40 -12.59
C GLU A 233 19.95 -3.20 -11.83
N ASP A 234 20.85 -2.35 -11.35
CA ASP A 234 20.51 -1.09 -10.71
C ASP A 234 19.65 -0.20 -11.63
N GLN A 235 18.49 0.23 -11.12
CA GLN A 235 17.51 1.05 -11.83
C GLN A 235 17.53 2.52 -11.37
N THR A 236 18.60 3.00 -10.73
CA THR A 236 18.69 4.38 -10.23
C THR A 236 18.39 5.40 -11.32
N ALA A 237 18.98 5.22 -12.52
CA ALA A 237 18.78 6.13 -13.65
C ALA A 237 17.30 6.23 -14.06
N ARG A 238 16.57 5.12 -14.02
CA ARG A 238 15.14 5.04 -14.33
C ARG A 238 14.31 5.86 -13.34
N TYR A 239 14.61 5.75 -12.05
CA TYR A 239 13.92 6.54 -11.02
C TYR A 239 14.24 8.02 -11.10
N LEU A 240 15.51 8.39 -11.30
CA LEU A 240 15.90 9.79 -11.48
C LEU A 240 15.23 10.41 -12.71
N ALA A 241 15.12 9.67 -13.81
CA ALA A 241 14.42 10.13 -15.00
C ALA A 241 12.92 10.38 -14.74
N ALA A 242 12.24 9.48 -14.02
CA ALA A 242 10.86 9.68 -13.60
C ALA A 242 10.69 10.91 -12.69
N LEU A 243 11.61 11.10 -11.74
CA LEU A 243 11.57 12.28 -10.86
C LEU A 243 11.78 13.59 -11.63
N LEU A 244 12.50 13.58 -12.76
CA LEU A 244 12.63 14.76 -13.62
C LEU A 244 11.40 15.04 -14.49
N ASN A 245 10.46 14.09 -14.63
CA ASN A 245 9.23 14.30 -15.40
C ASN A 245 8.33 15.36 -14.72
N PRO A 246 8.09 16.55 -15.32
CA PRO A 246 7.38 17.63 -14.65
C PRO A 246 5.88 17.38 -14.46
N GLN A 247 5.33 16.34 -15.11
CA GLN A 247 3.91 16.03 -15.04
C GLN A 247 3.54 15.26 -13.78
N ILE A 248 4.46 14.48 -13.19
CA ILE A 248 4.18 13.63 -12.02
C ILE A 248 4.49 14.35 -10.71
N GLN A 249 3.67 14.13 -9.69
CA GLN A 249 3.93 14.61 -8.33
C GLN A 249 4.32 13.48 -7.38
N ILE A 250 3.82 12.28 -7.62
CA ILE A 250 4.07 11.09 -6.82
C ILE A 250 4.67 10.01 -7.72
N LEU A 251 5.74 9.36 -7.26
CA LEU A 251 6.23 8.10 -7.82
C LEU A 251 5.55 6.95 -7.08
N ALA A 252 4.62 6.28 -7.76
CA ALA A 252 3.76 5.23 -7.22
C ALA A 252 4.45 3.86 -7.17
N HIS A 253 4.13 3.09 -6.11
CA HIS A 253 4.72 1.78 -5.74
C HIS A 253 6.11 1.51 -6.36
N PRO A 254 7.15 2.25 -5.94
CA PRO A 254 8.37 2.41 -6.73
C PRO A 254 9.12 1.10 -7.02
N GLN A 255 9.17 0.16 -6.08
CA GLN A 255 9.86 -1.11 -6.29
C GLN A 255 9.09 -2.03 -7.23
N GLY A 256 7.77 -1.87 -7.29
CA GLY A 256 6.84 -2.82 -7.87
C GLY A 256 6.90 -4.16 -7.15
N ARG A 257 7.19 -4.24 -5.85
CA ARG A 257 7.29 -5.53 -5.13
C ARG A 257 5.92 -6.18 -4.95
N ILE A 258 5.89 -7.52 -4.88
CA ILE A 258 4.70 -8.32 -4.57
C ILE A 258 5.11 -9.51 -3.69
N TYR A 259 4.46 -9.67 -2.53
CA TYR A 259 4.68 -10.74 -1.57
C TYR A 259 4.74 -12.10 -2.26
N ASN A 260 5.85 -12.81 -2.04
CA ASN A 260 6.08 -14.18 -2.54
C ASN A 260 5.91 -14.34 -4.07
N TYR A 261 6.06 -13.26 -4.85
CA TYR A 261 5.92 -13.29 -6.30
C TYR A 261 6.95 -12.43 -7.04
N ARG A 262 7.25 -11.23 -6.52
CA ARG A 262 8.21 -10.31 -7.13
C ARG A 262 8.98 -9.56 -6.06
N LEU A 263 10.31 -9.67 -6.05
CA LEU A 263 11.16 -8.96 -5.08
C LEU A 263 11.13 -7.44 -5.26
N GLY A 264 10.91 -6.99 -6.50
CA GLY A 264 10.94 -5.58 -6.88
C GLY A 264 12.32 -5.13 -7.38
N LEU A 265 12.34 -3.94 -7.97
CA LEU A 265 13.53 -3.33 -8.53
C LEU A 265 14.52 -2.86 -7.45
N LYS A 266 15.80 -2.80 -7.83
CA LYS A 266 16.89 -2.28 -7.01
C LYS A 266 17.35 -0.92 -7.53
N ALA A 267 17.77 -0.06 -6.62
CA ALA A 267 18.39 1.23 -6.93
C ALA A 267 19.27 1.67 -5.75
N ASP A 268 20.10 2.67 -6.01
CA ASP A 268 20.66 3.57 -5.00
C ASP A 268 19.52 4.42 -4.41
N TRP A 269 18.77 3.82 -3.49
CA TRP A 269 17.62 4.44 -2.84
C TRP A 269 17.96 5.74 -2.08
N PRO A 270 19.08 5.85 -1.35
CA PRO A 270 19.50 7.12 -0.77
C PRO A 270 19.56 8.24 -1.83
N ARG A 271 20.18 7.99 -2.99
CA ARG A 271 20.24 8.95 -4.09
C ARG A 271 18.86 9.28 -4.66
N VAL A 272 17.99 8.29 -4.85
CA VAL A 272 16.62 8.49 -5.34
C VAL A 272 15.80 9.34 -4.35
N PHE A 273 15.91 9.08 -3.04
CA PHE A 273 15.18 9.83 -2.02
C PHE A 273 15.74 11.25 -1.83
N ALA A 274 17.05 11.45 -1.92
CA ALA A 274 17.65 12.78 -1.90
C ALA A 274 17.18 13.64 -3.08
N GLU A 275 17.12 13.10 -4.30
CA GLU A 275 16.59 13.84 -5.45
C GLU A 275 15.07 14.06 -5.32
N THR A 276 14.34 13.09 -4.75
CA THR A 276 12.90 13.24 -4.42
C THR A 276 12.67 14.44 -3.52
N ALA A 277 13.42 14.54 -2.42
CA ALA A 277 13.35 15.63 -1.45
C ALA A 277 13.70 16.98 -2.08
N LYS A 278 14.79 17.04 -2.86
CA LYS A 278 15.24 18.23 -3.58
C LYS A 278 14.21 18.75 -4.58
N LEU A 279 13.46 17.87 -5.21
CA LEU A 279 12.40 18.22 -6.17
C LEU A 279 11.05 18.45 -5.50
N ASP A 280 10.95 18.29 -4.18
CA ASP A 280 9.72 18.36 -3.38
C ASP A 280 8.62 17.41 -3.92
N LYS A 281 9.03 16.28 -4.51
CA LYS A 281 8.12 15.20 -4.95
C LYS A 281 7.91 14.21 -3.82
N ALA A 282 6.94 13.30 -4.00
CA ALA A 282 6.69 12.22 -3.06
C ALA A 282 6.93 10.84 -3.68
N VAL A 283 7.29 9.89 -2.84
CA VAL A 283 7.28 8.44 -3.14
C VAL A 283 6.14 7.79 -2.37
N GLU A 284 5.49 6.80 -2.97
CA GLU A 284 4.32 6.16 -2.39
C GLU A 284 4.67 5.02 -1.42
N ILE A 285 3.85 4.87 -0.38
CA ILE A 285 3.56 3.59 0.27
C ILE A 285 2.22 3.13 -0.27
N ASP A 286 2.30 2.13 -1.14
CA ASP A 286 1.16 1.37 -1.58
C ASP A 286 0.77 0.44 -0.44
N CYS A 287 -0.37 0.74 0.16
CA CYS A 287 -0.88 0.09 1.34
C CYS A 287 -1.53 -1.26 1.01
N TYR A 288 -1.60 -1.67 -0.25
CA TYR A 288 -2.14 -2.97 -0.61
C TYR A 288 -1.33 -4.08 0.08
N PRO A 289 -1.99 -5.06 0.74
CA PRO A 289 -1.33 -6.00 1.67
C PRO A 289 -0.18 -6.79 1.05
N ASP A 290 -0.32 -7.17 -0.22
CA ASP A 290 0.71 -7.91 -0.95
C ASP A 290 1.79 -7.01 -1.55
N ARG A 291 1.62 -5.68 -1.56
CA ARG A 291 2.63 -4.74 -2.08
C ARG A 291 3.46 -4.16 -0.93
N GLN A 292 2.84 -3.37 -0.06
CA GLN A 292 3.51 -2.65 1.05
C GLN A 292 4.81 -2.01 0.55
N ASP A 293 4.67 -1.21 -0.51
CA ASP A 293 5.75 -0.65 -1.30
C ASP A 293 5.70 0.86 -1.20
N LEU A 294 6.53 1.52 -0.38
CA LEU A 294 7.82 1.05 0.13
C LEU A 294 7.78 0.22 1.43
N ASN A 295 8.75 -0.71 1.56
CA ASN A 295 8.98 -1.46 2.80
C ASN A 295 9.67 -0.62 3.90
N LEU A 296 9.59 -1.10 5.15
CA LEU A 296 10.09 -0.38 6.33
C LEU A 296 11.55 0.09 6.24
N SER A 297 12.47 -0.72 5.71
CA SER A 297 13.86 -0.31 5.55
C SER A 297 14.02 0.86 4.59
N LEU A 298 13.29 0.87 3.46
CA LEU A 298 13.31 2.01 2.54
C LEU A 298 12.62 3.23 3.12
N LEU A 299 11.57 3.07 3.93
CA LEU A 299 10.95 4.19 4.62
C LEU A 299 11.89 4.88 5.62
N ARG A 300 12.73 4.12 6.32
CA ARG A 300 13.77 4.71 7.19
C ARG A 300 14.81 5.50 6.40
N LEU A 301 15.17 5.04 5.19
CA LEU A 301 16.04 5.78 4.28
C LEU A 301 15.34 7.04 3.75
N ALA A 302 14.10 6.93 3.29
CA ALA A 302 13.31 8.07 2.82
C ALA A 302 13.18 9.16 3.89
N ARG A 303 12.98 8.76 5.16
CA ARG A 303 13.02 9.66 6.32
C ARG A 303 14.37 10.38 6.45
N THR A 304 15.47 9.63 6.31
CA THR A 304 16.83 10.14 6.50
C THR A 304 17.18 11.18 5.44
N GLU A 305 16.76 10.94 4.20
CA GLU A 305 16.98 11.85 3.06
C GLU A 305 15.92 12.96 2.94
N GLY A 306 14.88 12.94 3.79
CA GLY A 306 13.82 13.95 3.80
C GLY A 306 12.81 13.86 2.65
N ALA A 307 12.67 12.69 2.01
CA ALA A 307 11.69 12.47 0.96
C ALA A 307 10.26 12.49 1.51
N ARG A 308 9.34 13.17 0.81
CA ARG A 308 7.91 13.10 1.15
C ARG A 308 7.34 11.73 0.83
N ILE A 309 6.37 11.31 1.64
CA ILE A 309 5.65 10.05 1.50
C ILE A 309 4.20 10.32 1.14
N SER A 310 3.70 9.59 0.13
CA SER A 310 2.26 9.48 -0.19
C SER A 310 1.75 8.12 0.28
N LEU A 311 0.50 8.03 0.72
CA LEU A 311 -0.21 6.79 1.02
C LEU A 311 -1.30 6.58 -0.03
N GLY A 312 -1.29 5.43 -0.66
CA GLY A 312 -2.32 4.99 -1.60
C GLY A 312 -2.75 3.58 -1.23
N THR A 313 -4.05 3.24 -1.24
CA THR A 313 -4.45 1.85 -0.96
C THR A 313 -4.37 0.93 -2.16
N ASP A 314 -4.18 1.49 -3.36
CA ASP A 314 -4.30 0.76 -4.63
C ASP A 314 -5.65 0.01 -4.67
N ALA A 315 -6.71 0.64 -4.14
CA ALA A 315 -8.00 -0.01 -3.96
C ALA A 315 -8.73 -0.16 -5.29
N HIS A 316 -9.04 -1.41 -5.65
CA HIS A 316 -9.86 -1.80 -6.79
C HIS A 316 -11.30 -2.15 -6.38
N HIS A 317 -11.62 -2.09 -5.08
CA HIS A 317 -12.97 -2.26 -4.55
C HIS A 317 -13.15 -1.41 -3.29
N PRO A 318 -14.33 -0.82 -3.02
CA PRO A 318 -14.59 0.01 -1.83
C PRO A 318 -14.10 -0.54 -0.47
N TRP A 319 -14.21 -1.84 -0.20
CA TRP A 319 -13.76 -2.42 1.08
C TRP A 319 -12.23 -2.37 1.26
N GLN A 320 -11.47 -2.30 0.17
CA GLN A 320 -10.00 -2.27 0.17
C GLN A 320 -9.44 -0.93 0.67
N LEU A 321 -10.25 0.13 0.73
CA LEU A 321 -9.87 1.39 1.39
C LEU A 321 -9.48 1.20 2.87
N GLY A 322 -9.84 0.06 3.49
CA GLY A 322 -9.38 -0.30 4.84
C GLY A 322 -7.88 -0.60 4.93
N PHE A 323 -7.19 -0.84 3.81
CA PHE A 323 -5.76 -1.16 3.80
C PHE A 323 -4.88 0.02 4.19
N ILE A 324 -5.42 1.24 4.24
CA ILE A 324 -4.71 2.45 4.65
C ILE A 324 -4.03 2.29 6.02
N GLU A 325 -4.59 1.44 6.88
CA GLU A 325 -4.04 1.09 8.20
C GLU A 325 -2.61 0.53 8.10
N LEU A 326 -2.30 -0.24 7.04
CA LEU A 326 -0.95 -0.78 6.82
C LEU A 326 0.06 0.32 6.54
N GLY A 327 -0.28 1.29 5.68
CA GLY A 327 0.59 2.44 5.39
C GLY A 327 0.76 3.38 6.58
N LEU A 328 -0.33 3.66 7.30
CA LEU A 328 -0.27 4.45 8.55
C LEU A 328 0.62 3.79 9.59
N ALA A 329 0.48 2.48 9.80
CA ALA A 329 1.34 1.75 10.73
C ALA A 329 2.81 1.74 10.27
N ALA A 330 3.06 1.58 8.96
CA ALA A 330 4.40 1.62 8.40
C ALA A 330 5.08 2.99 8.60
N THR A 331 4.35 4.09 8.36
CA THR A 331 4.88 5.46 8.60
C THR A 331 5.17 5.69 10.08
N LEU A 332 4.27 5.26 10.97
CA LEU A 332 4.45 5.37 12.42
C LEU A 332 5.68 4.56 12.89
N GLN A 333 5.82 3.32 12.43
CA GLN A 333 6.93 2.44 12.78
C GLN A 333 8.27 2.93 12.21
N ALA A 334 8.27 3.48 11.00
CA ALA A 334 9.43 4.14 10.40
C ALA A 334 9.72 5.52 11.00
N LYS A 335 8.80 6.06 11.82
CA LYS A 335 8.84 7.40 12.41
C LYS A 335 8.99 8.50 11.35
N ILE A 336 8.21 8.40 10.27
CA ILE A 336 8.13 9.46 9.26
C ILE A 336 7.52 10.71 9.93
N PRO A 337 8.12 11.90 9.79
CA PRO A 337 7.52 13.11 10.34
C PRO A 337 6.19 13.42 9.67
N ALA A 338 5.22 13.96 10.42
CA ALA A 338 3.86 14.21 9.93
C ALA A 338 3.85 15.19 8.73
N GLU A 339 4.70 16.21 8.77
CA GLU A 339 4.91 17.18 7.68
C GLU A 339 5.49 16.57 6.39
N GLY A 340 6.10 15.38 6.51
CA GLY A 340 6.59 14.58 5.39
C GLY A 340 5.52 13.73 4.71
N ILE A 341 4.30 13.64 5.26
CA ILE A 341 3.22 12.79 4.74
C ILE A 341 2.19 13.63 3.99
N VAL A 342 2.06 13.40 2.68
CA VAL A 342 1.17 14.18 1.79
C VAL A 342 -0.30 14.01 2.19
N ASN A 343 -0.70 12.83 2.68
CA ASN A 343 -2.07 12.52 3.08
C ASN A 343 -2.55 13.27 4.33
N PHE A 344 -1.66 13.97 5.03
CA PHE A 344 -1.99 14.82 6.18
C PHE A 344 -2.23 16.29 5.79
N MET A 345 -1.93 16.66 4.54
CA MET A 345 -2.16 18.01 4.02
C MET A 345 -3.64 18.31 3.92
N SER A 346 -4.04 19.54 4.23
CA SER A 346 -5.36 20.03 3.83
C SER A 346 -5.49 19.96 2.31
N ILE A 347 -6.72 19.84 1.78
CA ILE A 347 -6.90 19.83 0.33
C ILE A 347 -6.37 21.11 -0.35
N SER A 348 -6.46 22.26 0.34
CA SER A 348 -5.89 23.52 -0.14
C SER A 348 -4.37 23.44 -0.28
N ASP A 349 -3.70 22.80 0.67
CA ASP A 349 -2.23 22.67 0.66
C ASP A 349 -1.76 21.61 -0.32
N LEU A 350 -2.47 20.48 -0.43
CA LEU A 350 -2.24 19.48 -1.49
C LEU A 350 -2.30 20.13 -2.87
N LYS A 351 -3.36 20.90 -3.15
CA LYS A 351 -3.51 21.62 -4.44
C LYS A 351 -2.45 22.70 -4.64
N ARG A 352 -1.97 23.32 -3.57
CA ARG A 352 -0.88 24.32 -3.64
C ARG A 352 0.44 23.65 -3.99
N TRP A 353 0.74 22.53 -3.34
CA TRP A 353 1.92 21.71 -3.59
C TRP A 353 1.97 21.23 -5.05
N VAL A 354 0.88 20.65 -5.57
CA VAL A 354 0.79 20.23 -6.99
C VAL A 354 1.07 21.40 -7.94
N ARG A 355 0.46 22.58 -7.71
CA ARG A 355 0.68 23.77 -8.56
C ARG A 355 2.12 24.28 -8.49
N GLN A 356 2.79 24.18 -7.34
CA GLN A 356 4.19 24.58 -7.21
C GLN A 356 5.09 23.68 -8.05
N LEU A 357 4.87 22.36 -8.00
CA LEU A 357 5.60 21.39 -8.82
C LEU A 357 5.39 21.61 -10.32
N GLN A 358 4.14 21.83 -10.75
CA GLN A 358 3.82 22.14 -12.15
C GLN A 358 4.55 23.42 -12.64
N LYS A 359 4.59 24.47 -11.83
CA LYS A 359 5.31 25.72 -12.16
C LYS A 359 6.82 25.53 -12.19
N ALA A 360 7.38 24.76 -11.26
CA ALA A 360 8.81 24.46 -11.24
C ALA A 360 9.23 23.64 -12.47
N GLY A 361 8.36 22.72 -12.91
CA GLY A 361 8.55 21.94 -14.14
C GLY A 361 8.61 22.81 -15.40
N ILE A 362 7.69 23.77 -15.55
CA ILE A 362 7.67 24.71 -16.69
C ILE A 362 8.94 25.55 -16.77
N ARG A 363 9.53 25.95 -15.64
CA ARG A 363 10.75 26.78 -15.61
C ARG A 363 12.03 26.03 -15.98
N LYS A 364 12.00 24.68 -15.96
CA LYS A 364 13.15 23.82 -16.25
C LYS A 364 13.13 23.24 -17.68
N GLN A 365 12.03 23.44 -18.42
CA GLN A 365 11.89 23.13 -19.85
C GLN A 365 12.21 24.38 -20.66
#